data_AF-A0A1A9UXQ0-F1
#
_entry.id   AF-A0A1A9UXQ0-F1
#
_cell.length_a   1.000
_cell.length_b   1.000
_cell.length_c   1.000
_cell.angle_alpha   90.00
_cell.angle_beta   90.00
_cell.angle_gamma   90.00
#
_symmetry.space_group_name_H-M   'P 1'
#
loop_
_entity.id
_entity.type
_entity.pdbx_description
1 polymer ?
#
loop_
_entity_poly.entity_id
_entity_poly.type
_entity_poly.pdbx_seq_one_letter_code
_entity_poly.pdbx_strand_id
1 'polypeptide(L)'
;MLSMDRQVESLKEFLIDVVDPKRRSEVEINPDHITLLHGAKSKKQLSHKKRRSKNSALTRREYAQLGLNTLPTRQIKFKEALPLHHLWKGYMKEHLGLSTEETTDLQGAKIRVIQSKCPKLLGLAGIVLLDTKNVLKIVGEDDRLRTVPKSVCVFAISFANMELTIFGNYLTTRPAERSKI
;
A
#
# COMPACT_ATOMS: atom_id res chain seq x y z
N MET A 1 21.41 22.17 9.57
CA MET A 1 21.13 20.72 9.75
C MET A 1 19.89 20.46 10.62
N LEU A 2 18.93 21.40 10.71
CA LEU A 2 17.75 21.36 11.62
C LEU A 2 16.40 21.17 10.90
N SER A 3 16.41 20.86 9.60
CA SER A 3 15.20 20.90 8.75
C SER A 3 14.50 19.55 8.56
N MET A 4 15.21 18.43 8.63
CA MET A 4 14.60 17.10 8.46
C MET A 4 13.91 16.63 9.75
N ASP A 5 14.49 16.92 10.91
CA ASP A 5 13.90 16.51 12.20
C ASP A 5 12.55 17.22 12.44
N ARG A 6 12.43 18.48 12.02
CA ARG A 6 11.17 19.24 12.10
C ARG A 6 10.08 18.70 11.18
N GLN A 7 10.45 18.21 10.00
CA GLN A 7 9.51 17.59 9.06
C GLN A 7 9.06 16.22 9.54
N VAL A 8 9.96 15.43 10.15
CA VAL A 8 9.61 14.13 10.74
C VAL A 8 8.69 14.32 11.95
N GLU A 9 8.94 15.34 12.78
CA GLU A 9 8.11 15.62 13.96
C GLU A 9 6.72 16.12 13.59
N SER A 10 6.62 17.03 12.61
CA SER A 10 5.33 17.49 12.07
C SER A 10 4.52 16.35 11.45
N LEU A 11 5.17 15.40 10.78
CA LEU A 11 4.48 14.24 10.21
C LEU A 11 4.00 13.27 11.30
N LYS A 12 4.80 13.10 12.38
CA LYS A 12 4.37 12.33 13.55
C LYS A 12 3.19 12.99 14.23
N GLU A 13 3.23 14.30 14.48
CA GLU A 13 2.13 15.06 15.07
C GLU A 13 0.86 14.94 14.24
N PHE A 14 0.96 15.09 12.91
CA PHE A 14 -0.17 14.91 12.00
C PHE A 14 -0.76 13.50 12.06
N LEU A 15 0.08 12.45 12.03
CA LEU A 15 -0.39 11.06 12.14
C LEU A 15 -0.99 10.74 13.52
N ILE A 16 -0.56 11.46 14.55
CA ILE A 16 -1.06 11.35 15.92
C ILE A 16 -2.42 12.05 16.07
N ASP A 17 -2.62 13.18 15.40
CA ASP A 17 -3.83 14.02 15.53
C ASP A 17 -5.00 13.47 14.71
N VAL A 18 -4.72 12.79 13.60
CA VAL A 18 -5.73 12.14 12.73
C VAL A 18 -6.32 10.87 13.37
N VAL A 19 -5.68 10.32 14.41
CA VAL A 19 -6.13 9.13 15.13
C VAL A 19 -6.59 9.57 16.52
N ASP A 20 -7.89 9.47 16.82
CA ASP A 20 -8.48 9.82 18.12
C ASP A 20 -7.57 9.38 19.29
N PRO A 21 -6.98 10.33 20.05
CA PRO A 21 -5.99 10.04 21.07
C PRO A 21 -6.46 9.03 22.12
N LYS A 22 -7.78 8.95 22.36
CA LYS A 22 -8.38 8.00 23.31
C LYS A 22 -8.29 6.55 22.86
N ARG A 23 -8.18 6.29 21.55
CA ARG A 23 -8.09 4.95 20.97
C ARG A 23 -6.64 4.49 20.76
N ARG A 24 -5.66 5.35 21.06
CA ARG A 24 -4.22 5.08 20.85
C ARG A 24 -3.66 3.97 21.74
N SER A 25 -4.11 3.88 22.99
CA SER A 25 -3.73 2.81 23.92
C SER A 25 -4.37 1.46 23.62
N GLU A 26 -5.37 1.42 22.73
CA GLU A 26 -6.08 0.19 22.34
C GLU A 26 -5.53 -0.42 21.05
N VAL A 27 -4.62 0.27 20.33
CA VAL A 27 -3.97 -0.29 19.14
C VAL A 27 -2.82 -1.18 19.57
N GLU A 28 -3.13 -2.42 19.94
CA GLU A 28 -2.13 -3.45 20.18
C GLU A 28 -1.53 -3.89 18.83
N ILE A 29 -0.34 -3.38 18.51
CA ILE A 29 0.41 -3.80 17.33
C ILE A 29 0.90 -5.23 17.61
N ASN A 30 0.13 -6.21 17.17
CA ASN A 30 0.49 -7.61 17.35
C ASN A 30 1.83 -7.91 16.61
N PRO A 31 2.89 -8.33 17.32
CA PRO A 31 4.20 -8.62 16.72
C PRO A 31 4.15 -9.78 15.71
N ASP A 32 3.17 -10.69 15.82
CA ASP A 32 2.94 -11.74 14.83
C ASP A 32 2.44 -11.17 13.49
N HIS A 33 1.94 -9.93 13.45
CA HIS A 33 1.44 -9.30 12.24
C HIS A 33 2.56 -8.69 11.38
N ILE A 34 3.83 -8.91 11.72
CA ILE A 34 4.98 -8.44 10.95
C ILE A 34 5.37 -9.48 9.87
N THR A 35 4.61 -9.58 8.77
CA THR A 35 5.08 -10.21 7.53
C THR A 35 6.22 -9.42 6.85
N LEU A 36 7.46 -9.71 7.25
CA LEU A 36 8.62 -9.48 6.39
C LEU A 36 8.31 -10.10 5.00
N LEU A 37 8.37 -9.29 3.94
CA LEU A 37 8.38 -9.76 2.55
C LEU A 37 9.63 -10.62 2.33
N HIS A 38 9.61 -11.85 2.83
CA HIS A 38 10.65 -12.85 2.65
C HIS A 38 10.59 -13.38 1.22
N GLY A 39 11.11 -12.61 0.28
CA GLY A 39 11.59 -13.17 -0.97
C GLY A 39 12.78 -14.08 -0.68
N ALA A 40 12.82 -15.26 -1.30
CA ALA A 40 13.96 -16.16 -1.24
C ALA A 40 15.24 -15.36 -1.56
N LYS A 41 16.22 -15.44 -0.66
CA LYS A 41 17.50 -14.73 -0.83
C LYS A 41 18.20 -15.29 -2.05
N SER A 42 18.20 -14.55 -3.16
CA SER A 42 19.13 -14.82 -4.25
C SER A 42 20.56 -14.59 -3.73
N LYS A 43 21.48 -15.52 -4.04
CA LYS A 43 22.87 -15.51 -3.53
C LYS A 43 23.50 -14.13 -3.80
N LYS A 44 23.95 -13.45 -2.74
CA LYS A 44 24.62 -12.15 -2.85
C LYS A 44 25.96 -12.33 -3.56
N GLN A 45 26.08 -11.77 -4.76
CA GLN A 45 27.36 -11.40 -5.36
C GLN A 45 28.14 -10.55 -4.35
N LEU A 46 29.41 -10.91 -4.10
CA LEU A 46 30.32 -10.22 -3.18
C LEU A 46 30.73 -8.86 -3.75
N SER A 47 29.87 -7.85 -3.64
CA SER A 47 30.24 -6.48 -3.97
C SER A 47 31.08 -5.86 -2.85
N HIS A 48 32.24 -5.31 -3.19
CA HIS A 48 33.15 -4.60 -2.29
C HIS A 48 32.41 -3.63 -1.35
N LYS A 49 32.74 -3.68 -0.06
CA LYS A 49 32.18 -2.81 0.99
C LYS A 49 32.49 -1.33 0.69
N LYS A 50 31.60 -0.61 0.01
CA LYS A 50 31.61 0.85 0.05
C LYS A 50 31.25 1.33 1.46
N ARG A 51 31.97 2.34 1.96
CA ARG A 51 31.72 2.97 3.28
C ARG A 51 30.25 3.43 3.33
N ARG A 52 29.55 3.05 4.40
CA ARG A 52 28.15 3.45 4.62
C ARG A 52 28.08 4.96 4.73
N SER A 53 27.45 5.61 3.74
CA SER A 53 26.94 6.98 3.90
C SER A 53 26.00 6.99 5.10
N LYS A 54 26.11 8.01 5.97
CA LYS A 54 25.14 8.27 7.04
C LYS A 54 23.83 8.76 6.41
N ASN A 55 23.08 7.86 5.77
CA ASN A 55 21.73 8.15 5.35
C ASN A 55 20.83 8.06 6.59
N SER A 56 20.11 9.13 6.90
CA SER A 56 19.12 9.22 7.98
C SER A 56 17.86 8.36 7.75
N ALA A 57 17.84 7.54 6.70
CA ALA A 57 16.71 6.68 6.37
C ALA A 57 16.80 5.36 7.14
N LEU A 58 15.66 4.94 7.71
CA LEU A 58 15.52 3.66 8.39
C LEU A 58 16.03 2.51 7.51
N THR A 59 16.83 1.64 8.12
CA THR A 59 17.21 0.38 7.48
C THR A 59 15.98 -0.50 7.28
N ARG A 60 16.06 -1.45 6.35
CA ARG A 60 14.98 -2.43 6.11
C ARG A 60 14.61 -3.23 7.38
N ARG A 61 15.57 -3.45 8.30
CA ARG A 61 15.30 -4.15 9.57
C ARG A 61 14.51 -3.28 10.54
N GLU A 62 14.90 -2.02 10.72
CA GLU A 62 14.19 -1.07 11.57
C GLU A 62 12.78 -0.80 11.02
N TYR A 63 12.65 -0.64 9.70
CA TYR A 63 11.36 -0.48 9.02
C TYR A 63 10.40 -1.64 9.29
N ALA A 64 10.92 -2.87 9.30
CA ALA A 64 10.14 -4.07 9.58
C ALA A 64 9.80 -4.21 11.08
N GLN A 65 10.74 -3.88 11.99
CA GLN A 65 10.48 -3.89 13.43
C GLN A 65 9.36 -2.92 13.82
N LEU A 66 9.22 -1.82 13.10
CA LEU A 66 8.15 -0.84 13.28
C LEU A 66 6.81 -1.26 12.63
N GLY A 67 6.74 -2.43 11.99
CA GLY A 67 5.51 -2.92 11.35
C GLY A 67 5.06 -2.13 10.13
N LEU A 68 5.89 -1.21 9.61
CA LEU A 68 5.53 -0.34 8.49
C LEU A 68 5.29 -1.14 7.20
N ASN A 69 4.18 -0.87 6.50
CA ASN A 69 3.70 -1.62 5.32
C ASN A 69 3.52 -3.12 5.55
N THR A 70 3.21 -3.51 6.79
CA THR A 70 3.10 -4.91 7.14
C THR A 70 1.64 -5.30 7.33
N LEU A 71 1.24 -6.37 6.65
CA LEU A 71 -0.09 -6.94 6.82
C LEU A 71 -0.01 -8.08 7.84
N PRO A 72 -1.08 -8.30 8.63
CA PRO A 72 -1.25 -9.48 9.46
C PRO A 72 -0.80 -10.76 8.77
N THR A 73 -0.08 -11.61 9.51
CA THR A 73 0.23 -12.99 9.07
C THR A 73 -1.03 -13.84 9.00
N ARG A 74 -2.02 -13.56 9.86
CA ARG A 74 -3.34 -14.16 9.78
C ARG A 74 -4.01 -13.74 8.47
N GLN A 75 -4.66 -14.70 7.83
CA GLN A 75 -5.44 -14.47 6.62
C GLN A 75 -6.55 -13.45 6.90
N ILE A 76 -6.42 -12.24 6.35
CA ILE A 76 -7.48 -11.22 6.36
C ILE A 76 -8.61 -11.72 5.46
N LYS A 77 -9.81 -11.76 6.02
CA LYS A 77 -11.01 -12.12 5.25
C LYS A 77 -11.51 -10.93 4.46
N PHE A 78 -12.17 -11.20 3.34
CA PHE A 78 -12.75 -10.16 2.49
C PHE A 78 -13.69 -9.24 3.25
N LYS A 79 -14.51 -9.81 4.14
CA LYS A 79 -15.46 -9.05 4.98
C LYS A 79 -14.77 -8.07 5.91
N GLU A 80 -13.58 -8.40 6.41
CA GLU A 80 -12.78 -7.52 7.28
C GLU A 80 -12.23 -6.31 6.50
N ALA A 81 -12.14 -6.39 5.18
CA ALA A 81 -11.70 -5.31 4.31
C ALA A 81 -12.83 -4.37 3.84
N LEU A 82 -14.10 -4.73 4.05
CA LEU A 82 -15.24 -3.92 3.64
C LEU A 82 -15.29 -2.52 4.28
N PRO A 83 -14.98 -2.34 5.58
CA PRO A 83 -14.93 -1.01 6.19
C PRO A 83 -13.93 -0.07 5.48
N LEU A 84 -12.76 -0.60 5.11
CA LEU A 84 -11.75 0.14 4.34
C LEU A 84 -12.28 0.54 2.96
N HIS A 85 -12.99 -0.38 2.29
CA HIS A 85 -13.64 -0.07 1.01
C HIS A 85 -14.74 0.99 1.14
N HIS A 86 -15.52 0.98 2.22
CA HIS A 86 -16.54 2.00 2.46
C HIS A 86 -15.93 3.38 2.67
N LEU A 87 -14.83 3.47 3.42
CA LEU A 87 -14.07 4.72 3.59
C LEU A 87 -13.57 5.24 2.25
N TRP A 88 -12.95 4.36 1.45
CA TRP A 88 -12.49 4.70 0.11
C TRP A 88 -13.61 5.21 -0.79
N LYS A 89 -14.79 4.58 -0.76
CA LYS A 89 -15.96 5.06 -1.52
C LYS A 89 -16.41 6.46 -1.09
N GLY A 90 -16.39 6.75 0.21
CA GLY A 90 -16.72 8.08 0.74
C GLY A 90 -15.76 9.14 0.21
N TYR A 91 -14.46 8.89 0.37
CA TYR A 91 -13.40 9.76 -0.15
C TYR A 91 -13.54 10.01 -1.65
N MET A 92 -13.71 8.94 -2.45
CA MET A 92 -13.89 9.06 -3.90
C MET A 92 -15.15 9.86 -4.26
N LYS A 93 -16.25 9.70 -3.53
CA LYS A 93 -17.49 10.46 -3.77
C LYS A 93 -17.28 11.96 -3.58
N GLU A 94 -16.52 12.35 -2.57
CA GLU A 94 -16.20 13.76 -2.27
C GLU A 94 -15.22 14.35 -3.31
N HIS A 95 -14.28 13.55 -3.80
CA HIS A 95 -13.20 14.02 -4.68
C HIS A 95 -13.48 13.83 -6.18
N LEU A 96 -14.48 13.04 -6.58
CA LEU A 96 -14.84 12.85 -8.01
C LEU A 96 -15.37 14.12 -8.72
N GLY A 97 -15.53 15.23 -7.99
CA GLY A 97 -15.87 16.55 -8.53
C GLY A 97 -14.72 17.57 -8.53
N LEU A 98 -13.52 17.19 -8.07
CA LEU A 98 -12.32 18.03 -8.04
C LEU A 98 -11.30 17.52 -9.08
N SER A 99 -10.53 18.44 -9.68
CA SER A 99 -9.60 18.18 -10.77
C SER A 99 -8.68 17.00 -10.49
N THR A 100 -8.54 16.14 -11.50
CA THR A 100 -7.92 14.80 -11.58
C THR A 100 -6.42 14.68 -11.22
N GLU A 101 -5.85 15.63 -10.50
CA GLU A 101 -4.40 15.66 -10.22
C GLU A 101 -4.01 14.87 -8.97
N GLU A 102 -4.95 14.60 -8.07
CA GLU A 102 -4.70 13.71 -6.94
C GLU A 102 -4.93 12.26 -7.37
N THR A 103 -3.86 11.64 -7.87
CA THR A 103 -3.80 10.21 -8.18
C THR A 103 -4.09 9.41 -6.90
N THR A 104 -5.39 9.17 -6.72
CA THR A 104 -6.07 8.57 -5.59
C THR A 104 -5.32 7.42 -4.94
N ASP A 105 -5.35 7.40 -3.61
CA ASP A 105 -4.94 6.24 -2.83
C ASP A 105 -5.78 5.04 -3.29
N LEU A 106 -5.10 3.99 -3.76
CA LEU A 106 -5.75 2.77 -4.23
C LEU A 106 -6.13 1.87 -3.06
N GLN A 107 -5.66 2.15 -1.84
CA GLN A 107 -5.97 1.34 -0.68
C GLN A 107 -7.47 1.46 -0.34
N GLY A 108 -8.15 0.31 -0.28
CA GLY A 108 -9.61 0.22 -0.17
C GLY A 108 -10.36 0.18 -1.51
N ALA A 109 -9.71 0.45 -2.63
CA ALA A 109 -10.33 0.31 -3.94
C ALA A 109 -10.68 -1.15 -4.23
N LYS A 110 -11.89 -1.39 -4.75
CA LYS A 110 -12.24 -2.67 -5.38
C LYS A 110 -11.70 -2.67 -6.80
N ILE A 111 -10.84 -3.63 -7.10
CA ILE A 111 -10.18 -3.73 -8.40
C ILE A 111 -10.36 -5.11 -9.03
N ARG A 112 -10.22 -5.17 -10.36
CA ARG A 112 -10.18 -6.39 -11.16
C ARG A 112 -9.08 -6.30 -12.21
N VAL A 113 -8.33 -7.37 -12.41
CA VAL A 113 -7.34 -7.47 -13.49
C VAL A 113 -8.08 -7.76 -14.79
N ILE A 114 -8.09 -6.79 -15.71
CA ILE A 114 -8.78 -6.91 -17.01
C ILE A 114 -7.84 -7.30 -18.15
N GLN A 115 -6.54 -7.04 -18.00
CA GLN A 115 -5.50 -7.51 -18.90
C GLN A 115 -4.23 -7.81 -18.10
N SER A 116 -3.48 -8.84 -18.52
CA SER A 116 -2.16 -9.12 -17.94
C SER A 116 -1.25 -9.85 -18.93
N LYS A 117 0.06 -9.64 -18.82
CA LYS A 117 1.07 -10.48 -19.50
C LYS A 117 1.08 -11.92 -18.97
N CYS A 118 0.55 -12.16 -17.76
CA CYS A 118 0.45 -13.49 -17.16
C CYS A 118 -1.02 -13.93 -17.09
N PRO A 119 -1.44 -14.99 -17.81
CA PRO A 119 -2.83 -15.45 -17.84
C PRO A 119 -3.41 -15.78 -16.47
N LYS A 120 -2.60 -16.25 -15.51
CA LYS A 120 -3.04 -16.58 -14.14
C LYS A 120 -3.52 -15.37 -13.33
N LEU A 121 -3.16 -14.15 -13.75
CA LEU A 121 -3.56 -12.92 -13.08
C LEU A 121 -4.89 -12.38 -13.63
N LEU A 122 -5.29 -12.80 -14.84
CA LEU A 122 -6.51 -12.30 -15.48
C LEU A 122 -7.74 -12.68 -14.64
N GLY A 123 -8.65 -11.72 -14.45
CA GLY A 123 -9.88 -11.92 -13.69
C GLY A 123 -9.69 -11.91 -12.16
N LEU A 124 -8.45 -11.85 -11.64
CA LEU A 124 -8.26 -11.65 -10.20
C LEU A 124 -8.91 -10.35 -9.77
N ALA A 125 -9.77 -10.42 -8.76
CA ALA A 125 -10.51 -9.30 -8.23
C ALA A 125 -10.48 -9.30 -6.71
N GLY A 126 -10.60 -8.11 -6.11
CA GLY A 126 -10.56 -7.97 -4.66
C GLY A 126 -10.43 -6.52 -4.21
N ILE A 127 -10.37 -6.35 -2.88
CA ILE A 127 -10.11 -5.06 -2.24
C ILE A 127 -8.59 -4.92 -2.05
N VAL A 128 -8.03 -3.78 -2.44
CA VAL A 128 -6.62 -3.45 -2.21
C VAL A 128 -6.40 -3.18 -0.73
N LEU A 129 -5.53 -3.96 -0.09
CA LEU A 129 -5.12 -3.77 1.31
C LEU A 129 -3.80 -3.02 1.45
N LEU A 130 -2.93 -3.12 0.45
CA LEU A 130 -1.65 -2.45 0.47
C LEU A 130 -1.23 -2.06 -0.95
N ASP A 131 -0.85 -0.80 -1.09
CA ASP A 131 -0.19 -0.27 -2.28
C ASP A 131 1.31 -0.03 -1.99
N THR A 132 2.17 -0.75 -2.71
CA THR A 132 3.62 -0.51 -2.69
C THR A 132 4.11 -0.13 -4.07
N LYS A 133 5.37 0.31 -4.18
CA LYS A 133 5.98 0.70 -5.47
C LYS A 133 5.58 -0.22 -6.64
N ASN A 134 5.79 -1.53 -6.56
CA ASN A 134 5.62 -2.43 -7.71
C ASN A 134 4.41 -3.35 -7.65
N VAL A 135 3.80 -3.53 -6.48
CA VAL A 135 2.76 -4.55 -6.27
C VAL A 135 1.58 -3.98 -5.50
N LEU A 136 0.40 -4.51 -5.79
CA LEU A 136 -0.79 -4.38 -4.96
C LEU A 136 -1.01 -5.68 -4.21
N LYS A 137 -1.33 -5.61 -2.91
CA LYS A 137 -1.87 -6.77 -2.19
C LYS A 137 -3.38 -6.64 -2.13
N ILE A 138 -4.08 -7.62 -2.69
CA ILE A 138 -5.55 -7.65 -2.75
C ILE A 138 -6.08 -8.84 -1.97
N VAL A 139 -7.21 -8.66 -1.27
CA VAL A 139 -7.99 -9.76 -0.72
C VAL A 139 -9.18 -10.04 -1.63
N GLY A 140 -9.27 -11.26 -2.14
CA GLY A 140 -10.40 -11.71 -2.95
C GLY A 140 -11.58 -12.16 -2.10
N GLU A 141 -12.75 -12.34 -2.70
CA GLU A 141 -13.95 -12.88 -2.04
C GLU A 141 -13.78 -14.33 -1.55
N ASP A 142 -12.76 -15.03 -2.07
CA ASP A 142 -12.28 -16.34 -1.59
C ASP A 142 -11.48 -16.26 -0.28
N ASP A 143 -11.47 -15.09 0.38
CA ASP A 143 -10.68 -14.75 1.56
C ASP A 143 -9.15 -14.90 1.34
N ARG A 144 -8.67 -14.99 0.09
CA ARG A 144 -7.24 -15.17 -0.19
C ARG A 144 -6.56 -13.83 -0.45
N LEU A 145 -5.48 -13.59 0.28
CA LEU A 145 -4.55 -12.49 0.03
C LEU A 145 -3.64 -12.83 -1.16
N ARG A 146 -3.63 -11.99 -2.18
CA ARG A 146 -2.85 -12.16 -3.40
C ARG A 146 -1.97 -10.94 -3.62
N THR A 147 -0.72 -11.17 -4.01
CA THR A 147 0.20 -10.10 -4.41
C THR A 147 0.19 -10.01 -5.94
N VAL A 148 -0.24 -8.87 -6.48
CA VAL A 148 -0.41 -8.63 -7.91
C VAL A 148 0.63 -7.61 -8.40
N PRO A 149 1.52 -7.99 -9.34
CA PRO A 149 2.50 -7.07 -9.93
C PRO A 149 1.83 -6.06 -10.87
N LYS A 150 2.11 -4.77 -10.68
CA LYS A 150 1.45 -3.70 -11.42
C LYS A 150 1.94 -3.55 -12.85
N SER A 151 3.25 -3.63 -13.06
CA SER A 151 3.90 -3.37 -14.36
C SER A 151 3.44 -4.29 -15.50
N VAL A 152 2.75 -5.38 -15.18
CA VAL A 152 2.29 -6.39 -16.13
C VAL A 152 0.77 -6.49 -16.20
N CYS A 153 0.03 -5.60 -15.53
CA CYS A 153 -1.43 -5.66 -15.44
C CYS A 153 -2.09 -4.33 -15.82
N VAL A 154 -3.32 -4.44 -16.33
CA VAL A 154 -4.28 -3.35 -16.44
C VAL A 154 -5.43 -3.66 -15.50
N PHE A 155 -5.85 -2.66 -14.73
CA PHE A 155 -6.84 -2.79 -13.68
C PHE A 155 -8.10 -2.02 -14.03
N ALA A 156 -9.25 -2.63 -13.77
CA ALA A 156 -10.53 -1.94 -13.66
C ALA A 156 -10.80 -1.63 -12.19
N ILE A 157 -11.26 -0.42 -11.89
CA ILE A 157 -11.70 0.01 -10.57
C ILE A 157 -13.20 0.30 -10.64
N SER A 158 -13.99 -0.38 -9.82
CA SER A 158 -15.43 -0.22 -9.79
C SER A 158 -15.83 0.81 -8.73
N PHE A 159 -16.51 1.88 -9.14
CA PHE A 159 -17.03 2.90 -8.23
C PHE A 159 -18.38 3.43 -8.73
N ALA A 160 -19.40 3.40 -7.86
CA ALA A 160 -20.79 3.71 -8.22
C ALA A 160 -21.23 2.94 -9.48
N ASN A 161 -21.65 3.66 -10.53
CA ASN A 161 -22.05 3.09 -11.82
C ASN A 161 -20.94 3.22 -12.88
N MET A 162 -19.70 3.48 -12.46
CA MET A 162 -18.56 3.71 -13.33
C MET A 162 -17.49 2.64 -13.13
N GLU A 163 -16.77 2.33 -14.21
CA GLU A 163 -15.57 1.50 -14.18
C GLU A 163 -14.40 2.31 -14.75
N LEU A 164 -13.40 2.59 -13.92
CA LEU A 164 -12.20 3.33 -14.30
C LEU A 164 -11.10 2.35 -14.68
N THR A 165 -10.48 2.54 -15.84
CA THR A 165 -9.35 1.73 -16.29
C THR A 165 -8.03 2.41 -15.94
N ILE A 166 -7.14 1.69 -15.27
CA ILE A 166 -5.80 2.16 -14.92
C ILE A 166 -4.74 1.17 -15.38
N PHE A 167 -3.76 1.65 -16.14
CA PHE A 167 -2.60 0.86 -16.52
C PHE A 167 -1.61 0.79 -15.36
N GLY A 168 -1.26 -0.42 -14.94
CA GLY A 168 -0.43 -0.62 -13.76
C GLY A 168 1.01 -0.15 -13.91
N ASN A 169 1.52 0.05 -15.13
CA ASN A 169 2.82 0.68 -15.36
C ASN A 169 2.89 2.10 -14.77
N TYR A 170 1.82 2.89 -14.83
CA TYR A 170 1.74 4.22 -14.24
C TYR A 170 1.66 4.20 -12.71
N LEU A 171 1.31 3.05 -12.13
CA LEU A 171 1.22 2.85 -10.68
C LEU A 171 2.53 2.34 -10.07
N THR A 172 3.62 2.22 -10.84
CA THR A 172 4.90 1.64 -10.38
C THR A 172 5.76 2.58 -9.51
N THR A 173 5.24 3.75 -9.17
CA THR A 173 5.80 4.68 -8.18
C THR A 173 5.18 4.42 -6.81
N ARG A 174 5.90 4.80 -5.74
CA ARG A 174 5.30 4.72 -4.40
C ARG A 174 4.11 5.67 -4.33
N PRO A 175 3.01 5.32 -3.64
CA PRO A 175 1.85 6.21 -3.50
C PRO A 175 2.24 7.64 -3.07
N ALA A 176 3.08 7.76 -2.04
CA ALA A 176 3.58 9.04 -1.53
C ALA A 176 4.46 9.86 -2.53
N GLU A 177 4.88 9.25 -3.63
CA GLU A 177 5.66 9.89 -4.69
C GLU A 177 4.79 10.26 -5.91
N ARG A 178 3.51 9.83 -5.96
CA ARG A 178 2.60 10.12 -7.09
C ARG A 178 2.07 11.54 -7.05
N SER A 179 1.74 12.05 -5.87
CA SER A 179 1.18 13.40 -5.67
C SER A 179 2.23 14.53 -5.76
N LYS A 180 3.47 14.22 -6.12
CA LYS A 180 4.59 15.17 -6.18
C LYS A 180 5.09 15.44 -7.60
N ILE A 181 4.44 14.85 -8.59
CA ILE A 181 4.68 15.02 -10.03
C ILE A 181 3.52 15.84 -10.55
#